data_AF-A0A554RTX0-F1
#
_entry.id   AF-A0A554RTX0-F1
#
_cell.length_a   1.000
_cell.length_b   1.000
_cell.length_c   1.000
_cell.angle_alpha   90.00
_cell.angle_beta   90.00
_cell.angle_gamma   90.00
#
_symmetry.space_group_name_H-M   'P 1'
#
loop_
_entity.id
_entity.type
_entity.pdbx_description
1 polymer ?
#
loop_
_entity_poly.entity_id
_entity_poly.type
_entity_poly.pdbx_seq_one_letter_code
_entity_poly.pdbx_strand_id
1 'polypeptide(L)'
;MAGTAPRGTYWILIEHRGGWPVNGFDGLDLDPQVHAAVFAAAQARRARILLIRRHGRRRREGPGRWAVLHRAGNDRLRQHWGTWREERDLLGIVRVLDEPAELTAHGPHDPVVLVCAHGLHDVCCAVRGRPVAEALSGRWPDLVWECTHVGGDRFAANILVVPDGVYYGRLDAASAVEVVAGHLADRIDARYLRGYTDLVPVEQVAVAAALESQGPAGRDDYSIVSASRDAGRWTIHVASRVPGRDVLAVDIDVTNSPPRQLTCRGTAQASALVHTVAAVRPVPREGH
;
A
#
# COMPACT_ATOMS: atom_id res chain seq x y z
N MET A 1 -1.86 -13.03 6.91
CA MET A 1 -1.09 -11.85 6.42
C MET A 1 -2.04 -10.71 6.12
N ALA A 2 -3.19 -11.00 5.54
CA ALA A 2 -4.34 -10.10 5.50
C ALA A 2 -4.56 -9.37 6.84
N GLY A 3 -5.06 -8.13 6.78
CA GLY A 3 -5.25 -7.27 7.94
C GLY A 3 -4.01 -6.51 8.40
N THR A 4 -2.99 -6.39 7.54
CA THR A 4 -1.71 -5.76 7.93
C THR A 4 -1.29 -4.62 7.01
N ALA A 5 -2.15 -4.19 6.09
CA ALA A 5 -1.90 -2.98 5.32
C ALA A 5 -2.06 -1.75 6.26
N PRO A 6 -1.05 -0.86 6.36
CA PRO A 6 -1.17 0.36 7.13
C PRO A 6 -2.31 1.24 6.62
N ARG A 7 -3.07 1.86 7.51
CA ARG A 7 -4.17 2.75 7.12
C ARG A 7 -3.64 4.05 6.52
N GLY A 8 -4.26 4.52 5.44
CA GLY A 8 -3.94 5.80 4.80
C GLY A 8 -4.45 5.87 3.37
N THR A 9 -4.77 7.06 2.90
CA THR A 9 -5.29 7.29 1.54
C THR A 9 -4.46 8.28 0.73
N TYR A 10 -3.44 8.89 1.34
CA TYR A 10 -2.53 9.83 0.71
C TYR A 10 -1.10 9.28 0.69
N TRP A 11 -0.42 9.49 -0.44
CA TRP A 11 0.99 9.17 -0.62
C TRP A 11 1.70 10.35 -1.27
N ILE A 12 2.90 10.62 -0.78
CA ILE A 12 3.83 11.58 -1.35
C ILE A 12 5.04 10.78 -1.81
N LEU A 13 5.37 10.85 -3.08
CA LEU A 13 6.53 10.19 -3.64
C LEU A 13 7.57 11.24 -4.00
N ILE A 14 8.82 11.04 -3.57
CA ILE A 14 9.93 11.96 -3.88
C ILE A 14 11.06 11.14 -4.49
N GLU A 15 11.40 11.40 -5.74
CA GLU A 15 12.50 10.72 -6.40
C GLU A 15 13.83 11.14 -5.78
N HIS A 16 14.47 10.21 -5.07
CA HIS A 16 15.78 10.41 -4.48
C HIS A 16 16.72 9.29 -4.95
N ARG A 17 17.62 9.64 -5.87
CA ARG A 17 18.50 8.68 -6.58
C ARG A 17 19.72 8.23 -5.76
N GLY A 18 19.96 8.88 -4.61
CA GLY A 18 21.02 8.56 -3.66
C GLY A 18 20.74 7.34 -2.78
N GLY A 19 21.56 7.19 -1.73
CA GLY A 19 21.26 6.28 -0.63
C GLY A 19 20.13 6.84 0.22
N TRP A 20 19.25 5.98 0.73
CA TRP A 20 18.16 6.43 1.61
C TRP A 20 18.59 6.33 3.07
N PRO A 21 18.39 7.39 3.87
CA PRO A 21 18.62 7.35 5.31
C PRO A 21 17.76 6.29 5.99
N VAL A 22 18.19 5.78 7.15
CA VAL A 22 17.46 4.75 7.93
C VAL A 22 15.99 5.14 8.17
N ASN A 23 15.74 6.43 8.39
CA ASN A 23 14.40 6.98 8.68
C ASN A 23 13.68 7.53 7.43
N GLY A 24 14.16 7.22 6.22
CA GLY A 24 13.52 7.66 4.98
C GLY A 24 13.63 9.17 4.78
N PHE A 25 12.50 9.84 4.52
CA PHE A 25 12.44 11.29 4.29
C PHE A 25 12.97 12.10 5.48
N ASP A 26 12.62 11.70 6.71
CA ASP A 26 12.99 12.40 7.94
C ASP A 26 14.51 12.47 8.19
N GLY A 27 15.28 11.62 7.52
CA GLY A 27 16.73 11.62 7.61
C GLY A 27 17.44 12.32 6.45
N LEU A 28 16.70 12.94 5.53
CA LEU A 28 17.30 13.68 4.43
C LEU A 28 17.86 15.02 4.95
N ASP A 29 19.04 15.37 4.45
CA ASP A 29 19.64 16.68 4.66
C ASP A 29 19.05 17.65 3.62
N LEU A 30 17.88 18.22 3.94
CA LEU A 30 17.20 19.25 3.17
C LEU A 30 17.19 20.55 3.97
N ASP A 31 17.00 21.68 3.28
CA ASP A 31 16.68 22.96 3.90
C ASP A 31 15.60 22.77 4.99
N PRO A 32 15.88 23.18 6.25
CA PRO A 32 14.98 22.90 7.37
C PRO A 32 13.57 23.46 7.18
N GLN A 33 13.41 24.58 6.47
CA GLN A 33 12.09 25.18 6.24
C GLN A 33 11.30 24.36 5.23
N VAL A 34 11.95 23.94 4.13
CA VAL A 34 11.33 23.04 3.14
C VAL A 34 10.95 21.71 3.78
N HIS A 35 11.86 21.11 4.55
CA HIS A 35 11.62 19.85 5.24
C HIS A 35 10.41 19.95 6.17
N ALA A 36 10.40 20.96 7.05
CA ALA A 36 9.31 21.18 8.00
C ALA A 36 7.96 21.43 7.31
N ALA A 37 7.94 22.21 6.23
CA ALA A 37 6.72 22.52 5.48
C ALA A 37 6.13 21.26 4.82
N VAL A 38 6.95 20.49 4.11
CA VAL A 38 6.51 19.24 3.47
C VAL A 38 6.03 18.24 4.51
N PHE A 39 6.77 18.09 5.63
CA PHE A 39 6.39 17.18 6.70
C PHE A 39 5.07 17.58 7.37
N ALA A 40 4.88 18.87 7.68
CA ALA A 40 3.64 19.39 8.27
C ALA A 40 2.44 19.19 7.33
N ALA A 41 2.58 19.50 6.04
CA ALA A 41 1.54 19.30 5.04
C ALA A 41 1.18 17.80 4.88
N ALA A 42 2.18 16.92 4.89
CA ALA A 42 1.97 15.49 4.87
C ALA A 42 1.20 15.01 6.12
N GLN A 43 1.60 15.45 7.32
CA GLN A 43 0.92 15.11 8.56
C GLN A 43 -0.55 15.56 8.58
N ALA A 44 -0.83 16.78 8.10
CA ALA A 44 -2.19 17.31 8.02
C ALA A 44 -3.13 16.42 7.17
N ARG A 45 -2.58 15.69 6.19
CA ARG A 45 -3.32 14.74 5.35
C ARG A 45 -3.09 13.27 5.72
N ARG A 46 -2.33 13.01 6.79
CA ARG A 46 -1.86 11.66 7.15
C ARG A 46 -1.23 10.94 5.96
N ALA A 47 -0.54 11.71 5.12
CA ALA A 47 0.10 11.23 3.91
C ALA A 47 1.37 10.47 4.27
N ARG A 48 1.64 9.40 3.52
CA ARG A 48 2.87 8.64 3.66
C ARG A 48 3.90 9.17 2.68
N ILE A 49 4.99 9.73 3.20
CA ILE A 49 6.12 10.17 2.38
C ILE A 49 7.02 8.96 2.09
N LEU A 50 7.28 8.70 0.82
CA LEU A 50 8.18 7.65 0.37
C LEU A 50 9.23 8.23 -0.57
N LEU A 51 10.50 7.92 -0.32
CA LEU A 51 11.53 8.17 -1.31
C LEU A 51 11.48 7.05 -2.34
N ILE A 52 11.55 7.42 -3.61
CA ILE A 52 11.47 6.48 -4.73
C ILE A 52 12.69 6.61 -5.65
N ARG A 53 12.99 5.55 -6.40
CA ARG A 53 13.94 5.60 -7.52
C ARG A 53 13.62 4.51 -8.53
N ARG A 54 13.99 4.73 -9.79
CA ARG A 54 13.92 3.66 -10.81
C ARG A 54 14.91 2.55 -10.46
N HIS A 55 14.53 1.31 -10.75
CA HIS A 55 15.44 0.18 -10.65
C HIS A 55 16.59 0.31 -11.68
N GLY A 56 17.73 -0.32 -11.39
CA GLY A 56 18.88 -0.38 -12.30
C GLY A 56 19.88 0.76 -12.09
N ARG A 57 20.61 1.11 -13.16
CA ARG A 57 21.71 2.09 -13.07
C ARG A 57 21.17 3.47 -12.75
N ARG A 58 21.75 4.11 -11.73
CA ARG A 58 21.41 5.47 -11.33
C ARG A 58 21.68 6.43 -12.47
N ARG A 59 20.61 7.02 -13.05
CA ARG A 59 20.74 8.23 -13.86
C ARG A 59 21.17 9.36 -12.92
N ARG A 60 22.34 9.96 -13.15
CA ARG A 60 22.88 11.02 -12.28
C ARG A 60 22.37 12.41 -12.67
N GLU A 61 21.77 12.55 -13.85
CA GLU A 61 21.46 13.84 -14.46
C GLU A 61 19.95 14.02 -14.66
N GLY A 62 19.54 15.29 -14.73
CA GLY A 62 18.16 15.71 -14.95
C GLY A 62 17.36 15.94 -13.65
N PRO A 63 16.23 16.67 -13.75
CA PRO A 63 15.39 16.95 -12.60
C PRO A 63 14.89 15.66 -11.95
N GLY A 64 14.73 15.66 -10.63
CA GLY A 64 13.99 14.65 -9.91
C GLY A 64 12.49 14.82 -10.14
N ARG A 65 11.72 13.78 -9.85
CA ARG A 65 10.24 13.81 -9.83
C ARG A 65 9.71 13.82 -8.41
N TRP A 66 8.53 14.39 -8.21
CA TRP A 66 7.72 14.15 -7.03
C TRP A 66 6.26 13.95 -7.43
N ALA A 67 5.48 13.31 -6.57
CA ALA A 67 4.06 13.09 -6.79
C ALA A 67 3.26 13.18 -5.50
N VAL A 68 2.02 13.64 -5.62
CA VAL A 68 0.97 13.48 -4.60
C VAL A 68 -0.11 12.59 -5.18
N LEU A 69 -0.40 11.49 -4.51
CA LEU A 69 -1.43 10.52 -4.90
C LEU A 69 -2.46 10.40 -3.79
N HIS A 70 -3.73 10.30 -4.16
CA HIS A 70 -4.84 10.23 -3.23
C HIS A 70 -5.94 9.29 -3.73
N ARG A 71 -6.43 8.42 -2.84
CA ARG A 71 -7.68 7.67 -3.02
C ARG A 71 -8.80 8.40 -2.30
N ALA A 72 -9.63 9.14 -3.05
CA ALA A 72 -10.72 9.96 -2.53
C ALA A 72 -12.06 9.19 -2.35
N GLY A 73 -12.03 7.85 -2.40
CA GLY A 73 -13.20 6.97 -2.43
C GLY A 73 -13.18 6.05 -3.66
N ASN A 74 -14.25 5.28 -3.86
CA ASN A 74 -14.40 4.35 -4.99
C ASN A 74 -14.24 5.11 -6.32
N ASP A 75 -13.40 4.60 -7.22
CA ASP A 75 -13.11 5.13 -8.56
C ASP A 75 -12.65 6.61 -8.62
N ARG A 76 -12.37 7.23 -7.47
CA ARG A 76 -11.91 8.62 -7.37
C ARG A 76 -10.45 8.66 -7.00
N LEU A 77 -9.66 8.13 -7.91
CA LEU A 77 -8.23 8.14 -7.85
C LEU A 77 -7.70 9.47 -8.40
N ARG A 78 -6.71 10.02 -7.71
CA ARG A 78 -6.20 11.35 -7.95
C ARG A 78 -4.69 11.35 -7.90
N GLN A 79 -4.06 12.03 -8.84
CA GLN A 79 -2.61 12.22 -8.84
C GLN A 79 -2.20 13.58 -9.37
N HIS A 80 -1.05 14.03 -8.91
CA HIS A 80 -0.31 15.16 -9.47
C HIS A 80 1.17 14.81 -9.46
N TRP A 81 1.86 15.07 -10.58
CA TRP A 81 3.30 14.87 -10.71
C TRP A 81 3.99 16.19 -11.00
N GLY A 82 5.03 16.48 -10.24
CA GLY A 82 5.93 17.61 -10.49
C GLY A 82 7.37 17.17 -10.66
N THR A 83 8.21 18.15 -10.96
CA THR A 83 9.66 17.99 -11.03
C THR A 83 10.34 18.89 -10.01
N TRP A 84 11.54 18.51 -9.59
CA TRP A 84 12.38 19.32 -8.72
C TRP A 84 13.85 19.28 -9.16
N ARG A 85 14.53 20.42 -9.08
CA ARG A 85 15.98 20.58 -9.28
C ARG A 85 16.64 21.10 -8.02
N GLU A 86 15.94 21.95 -7.30
CA GLU A 86 16.35 22.50 -6.01
C GLU A 86 15.32 22.14 -4.95
N GLU A 87 15.74 22.15 -3.70
CA GLU A 87 14.91 21.68 -2.58
C GLU A 87 13.60 22.46 -2.47
N ARG A 88 13.62 23.78 -2.72
CA ARG A 88 12.43 24.64 -2.73
C ARG A 88 11.33 24.21 -3.70
N ASP A 89 11.67 23.48 -4.76
CA ASP A 89 10.68 22.98 -5.72
C ASP A 89 9.76 21.92 -5.08
N LEU A 90 10.21 21.29 -3.97
CA LEU A 90 9.39 20.36 -3.19
C LEU A 90 8.22 21.06 -2.47
N LEU A 91 8.25 22.40 -2.34
CA LEU A 91 7.09 23.15 -1.85
C LEU A 91 5.88 23.06 -2.79
N GLY A 92 6.06 22.60 -4.04
CA GLY A 92 4.95 22.20 -4.91
C GLY A 92 4.09 21.08 -4.30
N ILE A 93 4.67 20.19 -3.48
CA ILE A 93 3.92 19.16 -2.74
C ILE A 93 2.96 19.83 -1.76
N VAL A 94 3.42 20.86 -1.04
CA VAL A 94 2.62 21.60 -0.06
C VAL A 94 1.43 22.25 -0.76
N ARG A 95 1.68 22.97 -1.86
CA ARG A 95 0.61 23.60 -2.67
C ARG A 95 -0.45 22.60 -3.11
N VAL A 96 -0.05 21.46 -3.69
CA VAL A 96 -0.99 20.43 -4.16
C VAL A 96 -1.77 19.81 -3.01
N LEU A 97 -1.13 19.61 -1.85
CA LEU A 97 -1.84 19.13 -0.67
C LEU A 97 -2.86 20.18 -0.22
N ASP A 98 -2.48 21.44 -0.05
CA ASP A 98 -3.37 22.51 0.41
C ASP A 98 -4.52 22.80 -0.56
N GLU A 99 -4.32 22.54 -1.86
CA GLU A 99 -5.31 22.73 -2.92
C GLU A 99 -5.67 21.40 -3.62
N PRO A 100 -6.56 20.55 -3.04
CA PRO A 100 -6.96 19.26 -3.63
C PRO A 100 -7.62 19.34 -5.01
N ALA A 101 -7.93 20.54 -5.50
CA ALA A 101 -8.41 20.79 -6.87
C ALA A 101 -7.30 20.66 -7.91
N GLU A 102 -6.02 20.88 -7.54
CA GLU A 102 -4.85 20.64 -8.41
C GLU A 102 -4.60 19.15 -8.66
N LEU A 103 -5.23 18.27 -7.87
CA LEU A 103 -5.25 16.85 -8.12
C LEU A 103 -6.20 16.56 -9.27
N THR A 104 -5.62 16.24 -10.42
CA THR A 104 -6.39 15.74 -11.56
C THR A 104 -7.06 14.43 -11.18
N ALA A 105 -8.34 14.28 -11.54
CA ALA A 105 -8.96 12.95 -11.58
C ALA A 105 -8.07 12.06 -12.44
N HIS A 106 -7.97 10.77 -12.12
CA HIS A 106 -7.47 9.82 -13.10
C HIS A 106 -8.31 9.96 -14.38
N GLY A 107 -7.81 10.73 -15.35
CA GLY A 107 -7.73 10.23 -16.70
C GLY A 107 -6.86 8.97 -16.72
N PRO A 108 -6.71 8.28 -17.86
CA PRO A 108 -6.14 6.93 -17.97
C PRO A 108 -4.62 6.90 -17.71
N HIS A 109 -4.20 7.29 -16.51
CA HIS A 109 -2.83 7.20 -16.06
C HIS A 109 -2.68 5.90 -15.26
N ASP A 110 -1.64 5.17 -15.59
CA ASP A 110 -1.33 3.90 -14.97
C ASP A 110 -0.96 4.08 -13.48
N PRO A 111 -1.30 3.11 -12.61
CA PRO A 111 -0.93 3.15 -11.21
C PRO A 111 0.59 3.03 -11.02
N VAL A 112 1.08 3.48 -9.87
CA VAL A 112 2.49 3.36 -9.47
C VAL A 112 2.68 2.09 -8.64
N VAL A 113 3.58 1.23 -9.09
CA VAL A 113 3.95 -0.01 -8.40
C VAL A 113 5.22 0.24 -7.59
N LEU A 114 5.07 0.31 -6.27
CA LEU A 114 6.16 0.60 -5.33
C LEU A 114 6.69 -0.69 -4.71
N VAL A 115 7.95 -1.02 -4.97
CA VAL A 115 8.63 -2.18 -4.40
C VAL A 115 9.55 -1.72 -3.28
N CYS A 116 9.34 -2.23 -2.07
CA CYS A 116 10.16 -1.83 -0.92
C CYS A 116 11.57 -2.42 -1.01
N ALA A 117 12.59 -1.56 -1.13
CA ALA A 117 13.99 -1.95 -1.27
C ALA A 117 14.92 -1.28 -0.24
N HIS A 118 14.35 -0.87 0.91
CA HIS A 118 15.04 -0.02 1.89
C HIS A 118 16.01 -0.78 2.81
N GLY A 119 17.20 -1.09 2.31
CA GLY A 119 18.19 -1.92 3.03
C GLY A 119 18.79 -1.32 4.30
N LEU A 120 18.88 0.02 4.38
CA LEU A 120 19.36 0.70 5.59
C LEU A 120 18.33 0.71 6.72
N HIS A 121 17.04 0.57 6.41
CA HIS A 121 16.02 0.31 7.44
C HIS A 121 15.95 -1.18 7.75
N ASP A 122 15.70 -2.00 6.73
CA ASP A 122 15.58 -3.45 6.85
C ASP A 122 16.37 -4.17 5.75
N VAL A 123 17.38 -4.94 6.14
CA VAL A 123 18.21 -5.72 5.20
C VAL A 123 17.35 -6.67 4.37
N CYS A 124 16.35 -7.28 4.99
CA CYS A 124 15.41 -8.21 4.34
C CYS A 124 14.61 -7.54 3.21
N CYS A 125 14.28 -6.25 3.32
CA CYS A 125 13.63 -5.50 2.24
C CYS A 125 14.55 -5.31 1.03
N ALA A 126 15.83 -4.99 1.22
CA ALA A 126 16.75 -4.89 0.09
C ALA A 126 17.04 -6.25 -0.55
N VAL A 127 17.28 -7.29 0.26
CA VAL A 127 17.64 -8.63 -0.25
C VAL A 127 16.51 -9.25 -1.06
N ARG A 128 15.27 -9.16 -0.58
CA ARG A 128 14.10 -9.77 -1.25
C ARG A 128 13.41 -8.83 -2.24
N GLY A 129 13.39 -7.53 -1.95
CA GLY A 129 12.69 -6.54 -2.76
C GLY A 129 13.42 -6.17 -4.06
N ARG A 130 14.76 -6.16 -4.08
CA ARG A 130 15.50 -5.78 -5.30
C ARG A 130 15.31 -6.76 -6.47
N PRO A 131 15.34 -8.09 -6.28
CA PRO A 131 14.99 -9.03 -7.35
C PRO A 131 13.55 -8.88 -7.87
N VAL A 132 12.61 -8.54 -6.98
CA VAL A 132 11.22 -8.23 -7.37
C VAL A 132 11.15 -6.95 -8.20
N ALA A 133 11.85 -5.89 -7.78
CA ALA A 133 11.92 -4.64 -8.53
C ALA A 133 12.54 -4.85 -9.92
N GLU A 134 13.59 -5.67 -10.02
CA GLU A 134 14.22 -6.03 -11.29
C GLU A 134 13.25 -6.72 -12.25
N ALA A 135 12.60 -7.79 -11.79
CA ALA A 135 11.65 -8.55 -12.61
C ALA A 135 10.47 -7.69 -13.10
N LEU A 136 9.91 -6.87 -12.20
CA LEU A 136 8.79 -5.98 -12.53
C LEU A 136 9.22 -4.84 -13.45
N SER A 137 10.36 -4.21 -13.20
CA SER A 137 10.89 -3.14 -14.08
C SER A 137 11.26 -3.66 -15.47
N GLY A 138 11.64 -4.94 -15.61
CA GLY A 138 11.84 -5.57 -16.91
C GLY A 138 10.55 -5.67 -17.74
N ARG A 139 9.38 -5.73 -17.09
CA ARG A 139 8.07 -5.88 -17.76
C ARG A 139 7.27 -4.58 -17.85
N TRP A 140 7.31 -3.75 -16.80
CA TRP A 140 6.58 -2.49 -16.68
C TRP A 140 7.52 -1.35 -16.22
N PRO A 141 8.49 -0.95 -17.06
CA PRO A 141 9.54 0.00 -16.67
C PRO A 141 8.99 1.37 -16.24
N ASP A 142 7.85 1.77 -16.79
CA ASP A 142 7.24 3.08 -16.51
C ASP A 142 6.43 3.10 -15.22
N LEU A 143 5.93 1.96 -14.75
CA LEU A 143 5.07 1.86 -13.57
C LEU A 143 5.86 1.63 -12.28
N VAL A 144 6.99 0.96 -12.40
CA VAL A 144 7.68 0.36 -11.25
C VAL A 144 8.75 1.29 -10.69
N TRP A 145 8.72 1.44 -9.37
CA TRP A 145 9.74 2.16 -8.61
C TRP A 145 10.18 1.32 -7.41
N GLU A 146 11.47 1.36 -7.11
CA GLU A 146 11.93 1.03 -5.76
C GLU A 146 11.49 2.15 -4.80
N CYS A 147 11.16 1.81 -3.55
CA CYS A 147 10.78 2.78 -2.53
C CYS A 147 11.40 2.50 -1.15
N THR A 148 11.39 3.52 -0.31
CA THR A 148 11.66 3.41 1.13
C THR A 148 10.63 2.53 1.84
N HIS A 149 10.93 2.20 3.10
CA HIS A 149 10.18 1.20 3.85
C HIS A 149 8.67 1.48 3.90
N VAL A 150 7.87 0.46 3.59
CA VAL A 150 6.40 0.56 3.50
C VAL A 150 5.65 -0.11 4.65
N GLY A 151 6.36 -0.61 5.67
CA GLY A 151 5.80 -1.42 6.75
C GLY A 151 5.77 -2.91 6.42
N GLY A 152 5.95 -3.76 7.43
CA GLY A 152 5.77 -5.22 7.30
C GLY A 152 6.94 -5.94 6.62
N ASP A 153 8.17 -5.58 6.94
CA ASP A 153 9.42 -6.24 6.52
C ASP A 153 9.44 -7.75 6.80
N ARG A 154 8.77 -8.23 7.86
CA ARG A 154 8.52 -9.66 8.09
C ARG A 154 7.78 -10.38 6.94
N PHE A 155 7.16 -9.61 6.05
CA PHE A 155 6.51 -10.07 4.83
C PHE A 155 7.29 -9.69 3.57
N ALA A 156 8.56 -9.29 3.65
CA ALA A 156 9.35 -8.97 2.46
C ALA A 156 9.41 -10.18 1.49
N ALA A 157 9.32 -9.99 0.18
CA ALA A 157 9.19 -8.69 -0.51
C ALA A 157 7.76 -8.09 -0.44
N ASN A 158 7.68 -6.77 -0.26
CA ASN A 158 6.41 -6.03 -0.21
C ASN A 158 6.24 -5.15 -1.44
N ILE A 159 5.02 -5.12 -1.98
CA ILE A 159 4.59 -4.21 -3.03
C ILE A 159 3.42 -3.38 -2.52
N LEU A 160 3.41 -2.10 -2.86
CA LEU A 160 2.30 -1.18 -2.68
C LEU A 160 1.92 -0.60 -4.04
N VAL A 161 0.65 -0.75 -4.44
CA VAL A 161 0.11 -0.10 -5.65
C VAL A 161 -0.67 1.14 -5.24
N VAL A 162 -0.29 2.30 -5.79
CA VAL A 162 -0.93 3.61 -5.50
C VAL A 162 -1.37 4.30 -6.79
N PRO A 163 -2.51 5.01 -6.79
CA PRO A 163 -3.35 5.35 -5.64
C PRO A 163 -4.30 4.24 -5.16
N ASP A 164 -4.27 3.02 -5.71
CA ASP A 164 -5.21 1.94 -5.33
C ASP A 164 -5.18 1.55 -3.85
N GLY A 165 -4.06 1.81 -3.17
CA GLY A 165 -3.92 1.54 -1.75
C GLY A 165 -3.95 0.05 -1.46
N VAL A 166 -3.33 -0.76 -2.33
CA VAL A 166 -3.29 -2.20 -2.18
C VAL A 166 -1.89 -2.66 -1.82
N TYR A 167 -1.80 -3.42 -0.74
CA TYR A 167 -0.55 -4.00 -0.28
C TYR A 167 -0.47 -5.49 -0.57
N TYR A 168 0.67 -5.89 -1.09
CA TYR A 168 1.06 -7.29 -1.24
C TYR A 168 2.32 -7.59 -0.45
N GLY A 169 2.48 -8.85 -0.04
CA GLY A 169 3.65 -9.31 0.71
C GLY A 169 3.97 -10.78 0.41
N ARG A 170 5.13 -11.23 0.88
CA ARG A 170 5.72 -12.56 0.69
C ARG A 170 5.92 -12.91 -0.79
N LEU A 171 6.27 -11.91 -1.58
CA LEU A 171 6.51 -12.09 -3.00
C LEU A 171 7.97 -12.48 -3.27
N ASP A 172 8.13 -13.27 -4.31
CA ASP A 172 9.37 -13.48 -5.06
C ASP A 172 9.22 -12.87 -6.47
N ALA A 173 10.26 -12.97 -7.30
CA ALA A 173 10.28 -12.37 -8.63
C ALA A 173 9.15 -12.90 -9.55
N ALA A 174 8.83 -14.18 -9.49
CA ALA A 174 7.83 -14.79 -10.37
C ALA A 174 6.41 -14.44 -9.91
N SER A 175 6.10 -14.69 -8.63
CA SER A 175 4.81 -14.36 -8.04
C SER A 175 4.49 -12.87 -8.10
N ALA A 176 5.49 -11.99 -8.00
CA ALA A 176 5.29 -10.55 -8.16
C ALA A 176 4.75 -10.18 -9.54
N VAL A 177 5.28 -10.80 -10.61
CA VAL A 177 4.81 -10.55 -11.98
C VAL A 177 3.35 -10.99 -12.14
N GLU A 178 3.00 -12.17 -11.62
CA GLU A 178 1.62 -12.67 -11.64
C GLU A 178 0.66 -11.75 -10.88
N VAL A 179 1.04 -11.35 -9.66
CA VAL A 179 0.22 -10.50 -8.79
C VAL A 179 0.01 -9.11 -9.38
N VAL A 180 1.05 -8.49 -9.92
CA VAL A 180 0.94 -7.17 -10.56
C VAL A 180 0.15 -7.26 -11.86
N ALA A 181 0.32 -8.32 -12.67
CA ALA A 181 -0.52 -8.53 -13.85
C ALA A 181 -2.00 -8.68 -13.49
N GLY A 182 -2.31 -9.45 -12.44
CA GLY A 182 -3.68 -9.59 -11.92
C GLY A 182 -4.24 -8.26 -11.44
N HIS A 183 -3.46 -7.50 -10.68
CA HIS A 183 -3.88 -6.17 -10.20
C HIS A 183 -4.20 -5.22 -11.35
N LEU A 184 -3.33 -5.12 -12.36
CA LEU A 184 -3.54 -4.26 -13.54
C LEU A 184 -4.73 -4.70 -14.40
N ALA A 185 -5.15 -5.97 -14.29
CA ALA A 185 -6.34 -6.50 -14.94
C ALA A 185 -7.60 -6.42 -14.06
N ASP A 186 -7.55 -5.66 -12.95
CA ASP A 186 -8.60 -5.56 -11.93
C ASP A 186 -9.05 -6.94 -11.40
N ARG A 187 -8.06 -7.80 -11.13
CA ARG A 187 -8.24 -9.16 -10.61
C ARG A 187 -7.29 -9.39 -9.45
N ILE A 188 -7.71 -8.95 -8.27
CA ILE A 188 -6.96 -9.13 -7.02
C ILE A 188 -7.20 -10.54 -6.48
N ASP A 189 -6.13 -11.23 -6.10
CA ASP A 189 -6.17 -12.53 -5.42
C ASP A 189 -5.76 -12.38 -3.95
N ALA A 190 -6.38 -13.17 -3.06
CA ALA A 190 -6.15 -13.11 -1.62
C ALA A 190 -4.77 -13.62 -1.17
N ARG A 191 -4.14 -14.53 -1.94
CA ARG A 191 -2.96 -15.32 -1.53
C ARG A 191 -1.79 -14.46 -1.06
N TYR A 192 -1.56 -13.34 -1.75
CA TYR A 192 -0.48 -12.39 -1.43
C TYR A 192 -1.00 -11.07 -0.87
N LEU A 193 -2.32 -10.94 -0.66
CA LEU A 193 -2.95 -9.71 -0.20
C LEU A 193 -2.66 -9.49 1.29
N ARG A 194 -2.12 -8.32 1.61
CA ARG A 194 -2.02 -7.83 2.99
C ARG A 194 -3.25 -7.01 3.39
N GLY A 195 -3.86 -6.32 2.44
CA GLY A 195 -5.10 -5.57 2.65
C GLY A 195 -5.15 -4.26 1.86
N TYR A 196 -6.27 -3.56 2.04
CA TYR A 196 -6.55 -2.25 1.46
C TYR A 196 -6.39 -1.16 2.51
N THR A 197 -5.73 -0.05 2.16
CA THR A 197 -5.30 0.97 3.13
C THR A 197 -6.44 1.89 3.62
N ASP A 198 -7.59 1.85 2.98
CA ASP A 198 -8.82 2.54 3.37
C ASP A 198 -9.67 1.75 4.39
N LEU A 199 -9.45 0.43 4.48
CA LEU A 199 -10.13 -0.47 5.41
C LEU A 199 -9.37 -0.64 6.73
N VAL A 200 -10.11 -0.87 7.83
CA VAL A 200 -9.50 -1.26 9.11
C VAL A 200 -9.06 -2.74 9.09
N PRO A 201 -8.18 -3.20 10.00
CA PRO A 201 -7.60 -4.55 9.92
C PRO A 201 -8.62 -5.70 9.79
N VAL A 202 -9.72 -5.69 10.56
CA VAL A 202 -10.76 -6.73 10.49
C VAL A 202 -11.51 -6.72 9.16
N GLU A 203 -11.75 -5.55 8.59
CA GLU A 203 -12.38 -5.40 7.27
C GLU A 203 -11.46 -5.88 6.14
N GLN A 204 -10.16 -5.57 6.22
CA GLN A 204 -9.16 -6.08 5.28
C GLN A 204 -9.13 -7.61 5.27
N VAL A 205 -9.26 -8.24 6.45
CA VAL A 205 -9.33 -9.71 6.58
C VAL A 205 -10.63 -10.25 6.01
N ALA A 206 -11.76 -9.59 6.26
CA ALA A 206 -13.04 -9.99 5.70
C ALA A 206 -13.04 -9.96 4.16
N VAL A 207 -12.47 -8.91 3.55
CA VAL A 207 -12.31 -8.84 2.08
C VAL A 207 -11.37 -9.92 1.56
N ALA A 208 -10.24 -10.18 2.24
CA ALA A 208 -9.35 -11.26 1.84
C ALA A 208 -10.06 -12.64 1.91
N ALA A 209 -10.87 -12.88 2.94
CA ALA A 209 -11.68 -14.10 3.07
C ALA A 209 -12.75 -14.22 1.96
N ALA A 210 -13.38 -13.10 1.58
CA ALA A 210 -14.32 -13.07 0.47
C ALA A 210 -13.65 -13.40 -0.88
N LEU A 211 -12.47 -12.82 -1.14
CA LEU A 211 -11.65 -13.12 -2.32
C LEU A 211 -11.19 -14.59 -2.35
N GLU A 212 -10.82 -15.16 -1.20
CA GLU A 212 -10.44 -16.57 -1.09
C GLU A 212 -11.63 -17.50 -1.33
N SER A 213 -12.82 -17.16 -0.81
CA SER A 213 -14.02 -17.98 -0.93
C SER A 213 -14.70 -17.91 -2.30
N GLN A 214 -14.73 -16.74 -2.94
CA GLN A 214 -15.49 -16.51 -4.18
C GLN A 214 -14.59 -16.24 -5.39
N GLY A 215 -13.27 -16.29 -5.20
CA GLY A 215 -12.26 -16.07 -6.22
C GLY A 215 -11.92 -14.60 -6.48
N PRO A 216 -10.91 -14.36 -7.34
CA PRO A 216 -10.43 -13.02 -7.64
C PRO A 216 -11.52 -12.08 -8.13
N ALA A 217 -11.40 -10.81 -7.76
CA ALA A 217 -12.32 -9.74 -8.16
C ALA A 217 -11.56 -8.41 -8.22
N GLY A 218 -12.23 -7.38 -8.75
CA GLY A 218 -11.71 -6.03 -8.77
C GLY A 218 -11.47 -5.45 -7.39
N ARG A 219 -10.60 -4.45 -7.33
CA ARG A 219 -10.29 -3.75 -6.08
C ARG A 219 -11.53 -3.16 -5.43
N ASP A 220 -12.44 -2.63 -6.24
CA ASP A 220 -13.65 -1.98 -5.77
C ASP A 220 -14.90 -2.89 -5.91
N ASP A 221 -14.73 -4.19 -6.13
CA ASP A 221 -15.85 -5.15 -6.25
C ASP A 221 -16.43 -5.61 -4.91
N TYR A 222 -15.74 -5.39 -3.80
CA TYR A 222 -16.24 -5.70 -2.47
C TYR A 222 -16.43 -4.45 -1.62
N SER A 223 -17.51 -4.41 -0.86
CA SER A 223 -17.76 -3.35 0.12
C SER A 223 -18.20 -3.92 1.46
N ILE A 224 -17.74 -3.30 2.54
CA ILE A 224 -18.19 -3.61 3.89
C ILE A 224 -19.59 -3.05 4.07
N VAL A 225 -20.55 -3.91 4.39
CA VAL A 225 -21.95 -3.56 4.65
C VAL A 225 -22.14 -3.21 6.13
N SER A 226 -21.59 -4.04 7.01
CA SER A 226 -21.65 -3.83 8.46
C SER A 226 -20.49 -4.53 9.17
N ALA A 227 -20.17 -4.02 10.34
CA ALA A 227 -19.19 -4.60 11.24
C ALA A 227 -19.76 -4.57 12.66
N SER A 228 -19.85 -5.72 13.31
CA SER A 228 -20.28 -5.84 14.70
C SER A 228 -19.27 -6.67 15.49
N ARG A 229 -19.28 -6.49 16.81
CA ARG A 229 -18.46 -7.27 17.73
C ARG A 229 -19.31 -7.73 18.89
N ASP A 230 -19.35 -9.05 19.11
CA ASP A 230 -20.06 -9.68 20.21
C ASP A 230 -19.18 -10.75 20.87
N ALA A 231 -19.21 -10.82 22.20
CA ALA A 231 -18.41 -11.74 23.01
C ALA A 231 -16.92 -11.84 22.58
N GLY A 232 -16.33 -10.73 22.10
CA GLY A 232 -14.95 -10.65 21.66
C GLY A 232 -14.69 -11.06 20.20
N ARG A 233 -15.67 -11.66 19.51
CA ARG A 233 -15.63 -12.06 18.10
C ARG A 233 -16.21 -10.96 17.21
N TRP A 234 -15.58 -10.71 16.06
CA TRP A 234 -16.10 -9.80 15.05
C TRP A 234 -16.94 -10.55 14.03
N THR A 235 -18.01 -9.94 13.56
CA THR A 235 -18.77 -10.40 12.38
C THR A 235 -18.82 -9.25 11.39
N ILE A 236 -18.23 -9.46 10.21
CA ILE A 236 -18.16 -8.48 9.13
C ILE A 236 -19.01 -8.95 7.96
N HIS A 237 -19.95 -8.12 7.52
CA HIS A 237 -20.75 -8.39 6.33
C HIS A 237 -20.09 -7.75 5.10
N VAL A 238 -19.80 -8.54 4.08
CA VAL A 238 -19.14 -8.11 2.85
C VAL A 238 -20.06 -8.37 1.68
N ALA A 239 -20.45 -7.32 0.97
CA ALA A 239 -21.22 -7.44 -0.27
C ALA A 239 -20.28 -7.44 -1.48
N SER A 240 -20.59 -8.28 -2.47
CA SER A 240 -19.94 -8.26 -3.78
C SER A 240 -20.78 -7.49 -4.79
N ARG A 241 -20.12 -6.73 -5.65
CA ARG A 241 -20.68 -6.11 -6.86
C ARG A 241 -20.63 -7.05 -8.07
N VAL A 242 -19.88 -8.15 -7.98
CA VAL A 242 -19.80 -9.15 -9.04
C VAL A 242 -21.11 -9.92 -9.13
N PRO A 243 -21.76 -10.00 -10.31
CA PRO A 243 -23.01 -10.73 -10.48
C PRO A 243 -22.90 -12.20 -10.03
N GLY A 244 -23.94 -12.69 -9.37
CA GLY A 244 -24.02 -14.08 -8.93
C GLY A 244 -23.26 -14.42 -7.64
N ARG A 245 -22.57 -13.45 -7.02
CA ARG A 245 -21.91 -13.65 -5.71
C ARG A 245 -22.85 -13.30 -4.55
N ASP A 246 -22.74 -14.06 -3.47
CA ASP A 246 -23.52 -13.85 -2.26
C ASP A 246 -22.87 -12.79 -1.36
N VAL A 247 -23.71 -12.12 -0.56
CA VAL A 247 -23.22 -11.37 0.60
C VAL A 247 -22.67 -12.37 1.61
N LEU A 248 -21.50 -12.09 2.17
CA LEU A 248 -20.83 -12.97 3.13
C LEU A 248 -20.85 -12.36 4.53
N ALA A 249 -21.16 -13.16 5.54
CA ALA A 249 -20.80 -12.90 6.93
C ALA A 249 -19.47 -13.60 7.24
N VAL A 250 -18.47 -12.82 7.65
CA VAL A 250 -17.14 -13.30 8.01
C VAL A 250 -16.91 -13.11 9.50
N ASP A 251 -16.77 -14.22 10.22
CA ASP A 251 -16.49 -14.22 11.65
C ASP A 251 -14.97 -14.25 11.90
N ILE A 252 -14.48 -13.31 12.70
CA ILE A 252 -13.04 -13.09 12.90
C ILE A 252 -12.71 -13.05 14.40
N ASP A 253 -11.75 -13.89 14.79
CA ASP A 253 -11.12 -13.84 16.11
C ASP A 253 -9.84 -13.00 16.06
N VAL A 254 -9.62 -12.19 17.09
CA VAL A 254 -8.44 -11.34 17.20
C VAL A 254 -7.67 -11.71 18.46
N THR A 255 -6.44 -12.19 18.27
CA THR A 255 -5.55 -12.61 19.37
C THR A 255 -4.20 -11.91 19.27
N ASN A 256 -3.43 -11.92 20.35
CA ASN A 256 -2.03 -11.48 20.31
C ASN A 256 -1.14 -12.66 19.92
N SER A 257 -0.21 -12.45 18.99
CA SER A 257 0.83 -13.44 18.73
C SER A 257 1.77 -13.55 19.93
N PRO A 258 2.44 -14.70 20.11
CA PRO A 258 3.62 -14.75 20.96
C PRO A 258 4.60 -13.63 20.60
N PRO A 259 5.36 -13.07 21.57
CA PRO A 259 6.37 -12.08 21.30
C PRO A 259 7.40 -12.62 20.31
N ARG A 260 7.67 -11.85 19.27
CA ARG A 260 8.69 -12.17 18.25
C ARG A 260 9.31 -10.90 17.74
N GLN A 261 10.45 -11.02 17.08
CA GLN A 261 11.05 -9.90 16.38
C GLN A 261 10.17 -9.53 15.17
N LEU A 262 9.63 -8.31 15.17
CA LEU A 262 8.73 -7.83 14.13
C LEU A 262 9.44 -7.04 13.03
N THR A 263 10.61 -6.47 13.33
CA THR A 263 11.45 -5.73 12.39
C THR A 263 12.86 -6.32 12.33
N CYS A 264 13.47 -6.39 11.15
CA CYS A 264 14.79 -6.99 10.93
C CYS A 264 15.89 -6.33 11.79
N ARG A 265 15.73 -5.05 12.20
CA ARG A 265 16.61 -4.34 13.13
C ARG A 265 16.07 -4.14 14.56
N GLY A 266 14.84 -4.57 14.84
CA GLY A 266 14.23 -4.41 16.15
C GLY A 266 14.94 -5.24 17.22
N THR A 267 15.43 -4.59 18.26
CA THR A 267 16.07 -5.24 19.41
C THR A 267 15.05 -5.78 20.43
N ALA A 268 13.81 -5.29 20.38
CA ALA A 268 12.73 -5.70 21.25
C ALA A 268 11.78 -6.69 20.55
N GLN A 269 11.39 -7.74 21.26
CA GLN A 269 10.28 -8.60 20.84
C GLN A 269 8.96 -7.90 21.11
N ALA A 270 8.00 -8.04 20.19
CA ALA A 270 6.67 -7.49 20.34
C ALA A 270 5.61 -8.50 19.87
N SER A 271 4.43 -8.43 20.49
CA SER A 271 3.25 -9.15 20.03
C SER A 271 2.55 -8.35 18.93
N ALA A 272 2.08 -9.06 17.90
CA ALA A 272 1.24 -8.47 16.87
C ALA A 272 -0.17 -9.04 16.97
N LEU A 273 -1.18 -8.24 16.64
CA LEU A 273 -2.53 -8.76 16.47
C LEU A 273 -2.57 -9.77 15.32
N VAL A 274 -3.13 -10.93 15.60
CA VAL A 274 -3.42 -11.99 14.65
C VAL A 274 -4.92 -12.04 14.49
N HIS A 275 -5.36 -11.91 13.24
CA HIS A 275 -6.74 -12.02 12.86
C HIS A 275 -6.92 -13.40 12.22
N THR A 276 -7.81 -14.21 12.77
CA THR A 276 -8.12 -15.55 12.29
C THR A 276 -9.56 -15.59 11.84
N VAL A 277 -9.80 -15.98 10.60
CA VAL A 277 -11.15 -16.22 10.08
C VAL A 277 -11.65 -17.52 10.69
N ALA A 278 -12.73 -17.44 11.46
CA ALA A 278 -13.35 -18.60 12.10
C ALA A 278 -14.44 -19.22 11.23
N ALA A 279 -15.19 -18.39 10.49
CA ALA A 279 -16.20 -18.85 9.55
C ALA A 279 -16.44 -17.82 8.44
N VAL A 280 -16.82 -18.33 7.26
CA VAL A 280 -17.32 -17.54 6.13
C VAL A 280 -18.66 -18.16 5.73
N ARG A 281 -19.74 -17.37 5.77
CA ARG A 281 -21.10 -17.87 5.56
C ARG A 281 -21.85 -16.97 4.57
N PRO A 282 -22.50 -17.50 3.52
CA PRO A 282 -23.45 -16.73 2.74
C PRO A 282 -24.59 -16.23 3.62
N VAL A 283 -24.99 -14.97 3.42
CA VAL A 283 -26.17 -14.39 4.06
C VAL A 283 -27.34 -14.60 3.09
N PRO A 284 -28.42 -15.29 3.51
CA PRO A 284 -29.59 -15.50 2.67
C PRO A 284 -30.11 -14.15 2.15
N ARG A 285 -30.42 -14.07 0.85
CA ARG A 285 -31.19 -12.95 0.32
C ARG A 285 -32.57 -13.03 0.97
N GLU A 286 -32.97 -12.03 1.76
CA GLU A 286 -34.34 -11.93 2.22
C GLU A 286 -35.25 -11.90 0.98
N GLY A 287 -36.11 -12.91 0.86
CA GLY A 287 -36.99 -13.08 -0.29
C GLY A 287 -37.93 -11.88 -0.43
N HIS A 288 -38.00 -11.35 -1.66
CA HIS A 288 -39.05 -10.43 -2.07
C HIS A 288 -40.37 -11.18 -2.26
#